data_AF-A7I6H4-F1
#
_entry.id   AF-A7I6H4-F1
#
_cell.length_a   1.000
_cell.length_b   1.000
_cell.length_c   1.000
_cell.angle_alpha   90.00
_cell.angle_beta   90.00
_cell.angle_gamma   90.00
#
_symmetry.space_group_name_H-M   'P 1'
#
loop_
_entity.id
_entity.type
_entity.pdbx_description
1 polymer ?
#
loop_
_entity_poly.entity_id
_entity_poly.type
_entity_poly.pdbx_seq_one_letter_code
_entity_poly.pdbx_strand_id
1 'polypeptide(L)'
;MKKHRPHLHDIDLRSIALHAMEKYGFAARFPPQVTDEVNGMQERTFVDFPGDACDLRALLWSSIDNHDSQDLDQLEYCERKPDGTIRVMIAIADVDSYVKAHSPTDEYAAHNGTSVYTGIVTYPMLPERLSYNLTSLLQDKDRLAVIIEFTVHPEGSFTPGEVHRALVRNKAKLVYESTGAWLEGTGPIPPGIKEIPGLEEQVRIQDETAKLLRKFRRDQGALEFDTLEAEVVLEDGEVSGLTTRTPNPARALIEEFMVAANGTMVARLGAAGVPMIQRVVKTPKNWPGIILAAAVLGETLPEKPDAKALARFLARQKTADPLHFPDLSLAVIKLLGPGEYTLLEPGESPTGHFALAVIDYTHATAPNRRYVDIINQRQIKAILAKSPGPYAAADLRERAGWLTDREKASKKVKRFMRKSVAAMLLADSIGKTFEALVTGAADKGTYVRLLTPPAEGRVVKGERNLQVGQKVRVRLLKTDPYNGFIDFECISREKMV
;
A
#
# COMPACT_ATOMS: atom_id res chain seq x y z
N MET A 1 -6.97 8.85 48.03
CA MET A 1 -6.78 9.68 46.83
C MET A 1 -7.20 8.88 45.60
N LYS A 2 -8.40 9.14 45.06
CA LYS A 2 -8.86 8.52 43.81
C LYS A 2 -8.03 9.14 42.68
N LYS A 3 -7.11 8.38 42.07
CA LYS A 3 -6.43 8.79 40.84
C LYS A 3 -7.52 9.09 39.81
N HIS A 4 -7.60 10.34 39.35
CA HIS A 4 -8.35 10.72 38.16
C HIS A 4 -7.92 9.76 37.03
N ARG A 5 -8.82 8.90 36.59
CA ARG A 5 -8.65 8.19 35.32
C ARG A 5 -9.08 9.19 34.25
N PRO A 6 -8.23 9.52 33.26
CA PRO A 6 -8.70 10.31 32.13
C PRO A 6 -9.86 9.56 31.50
N HIS A 7 -10.99 10.26 31.34
CA HIS A 7 -12.09 9.75 30.52
C HIS A 7 -11.61 9.66 29.06
N LEU A 8 -12.23 8.82 28.22
CA LEU A 8 -11.88 8.72 26.79
C LEU A 8 -11.78 10.09 26.08
N HIS A 9 -12.54 11.09 26.56
CA HIS A 9 -12.55 12.46 26.03
C HIS A 9 -11.28 13.31 26.33
N ASP A 10 -10.36 12.85 27.17
CA ASP A 10 -9.12 13.61 27.49
C ASP A 10 -7.91 13.22 26.62
N ILE A 11 -8.02 12.18 25.77
CA ILE A 11 -6.88 11.67 24.99
C ILE A 11 -6.84 12.37 23.63
N ASP A 12 -5.90 13.30 23.48
CA ASP A 12 -5.66 13.98 22.20
C ASP A 12 -4.83 13.11 21.23
N LEU A 13 -5.53 12.27 20.45
CA LEU A 13 -4.92 11.45 19.41
C LEU A 13 -4.26 12.27 18.29
N ARG A 14 -4.69 13.51 18.05
CA ARG A 14 -4.05 14.39 17.05
C ARG A 14 -2.69 14.84 17.54
N SER A 15 -2.57 15.21 18.81
CA SER A 15 -1.28 15.52 19.44
C SER A 15 -0.35 14.30 19.47
N ILE A 16 -0.88 13.09 19.74
CA ILE A 16 -0.09 11.85 19.69
C ILE A 16 0.42 11.59 18.26
N ALA A 17 -0.43 11.82 17.25
CA ALA A 17 -0.05 11.68 15.84
C ALA A 17 1.04 12.68 15.44
N LEU A 18 0.92 13.95 15.83
CA LEU A 18 1.93 14.98 15.58
C LEU A 18 3.27 14.60 16.21
N HIS A 19 3.26 14.21 17.49
CA HIS A 19 4.47 13.75 18.17
C HIS A 19 5.09 12.53 17.48
N ALA A 20 4.28 11.58 17.01
CA ALA A 20 4.78 10.42 16.28
C ALA A 20 5.47 10.82 14.97
N MET A 21 4.89 11.75 14.21
CA MET A 21 5.50 12.28 12.99
C MET A 21 6.89 12.87 13.25
N GLU A 22 6.99 13.76 14.24
CA GLU A 22 8.24 14.41 14.63
C GLU A 22 9.28 13.41 15.15
N LYS A 23 8.86 12.51 16.04
CA LYS A 23 9.71 11.45 16.61
C LYS A 23 10.32 10.54 15.55
N TYR A 24 9.59 10.26 14.48
CA TYR A 24 10.06 9.43 13.37
C TYR A 24 10.65 10.24 12.21
N GLY A 25 10.87 11.54 12.42
CA GLY A 25 11.69 12.41 11.58
C GLY A 25 10.97 12.99 10.37
N PHE A 26 9.64 13.07 10.37
CA PHE A 26 8.87 13.72 9.32
C PHE A 26 8.63 15.20 9.63
N ALA A 27 8.57 16.02 8.58
CA ALA A 27 7.99 17.36 8.66
C ALA A 27 6.46 17.23 8.65
N ALA A 28 5.83 17.46 9.79
CA ALA A 28 4.39 17.30 9.96
C ALA A 28 3.57 18.50 9.46
N ARG A 29 4.22 19.65 9.23
CA ARG A 29 3.58 20.89 8.78
C ARG A 29 4.29 21.41 7.54
N PHE A 30 3.53 21.99 6.63
CA PHE A 30 4.07 22.65 5.45
C PHE A 30 4.79 23.95 5.86
N PRO A 31 6.05 24.14 5.45
CA PRO A 31 6.72 25.43 5.58
C PRO A 31 5.97 26.54 4.82
N PRO A 32 6.10 27.82 5.23
CA PRO A 32 5.49 28.94 4.52
C PRO A 32 5.83 28.97 3.03
N GLN A 33 7.09 28.71 2.65
CA GLN A 33 7.50 28.75 1.24
C GLN A 33 6.76 27.69 0.38
N VAL A 34 6.43 26.53 0.94
CA VAL A 34 5.65 25.49 0.24
C VAL A 34 4.21 25.95 0.05
N THR A 35 3.64 26.56 1.09
CA THR A 35 2.27 27.05 1.06
C THR A 35 2.13 28.20 0.06
N ASP A 36 3.08 29.13 0.06
CA ASP A 36 3.12 30.27 -0.87
C ASP A 36 3.29 29.80 -2.32
N GLU A 37 4.21 28.85 -2.57
CA GLU A 37 4.42 28.26 -3.90
C GLU A 37 3.12 27.64 -4.44
N VAL A 38 2.47 26.76 -3.66
CA VAL A 38 1.26 26.06 -4.11
C VAL A 38 0.07 27.01 -4.25
N ASN A 39 -0.05 28.03 -3.40
CA ASN A 39 -1.10 29.04 -3.53
C ASN A 39 -0.96 29.89 -4.79
N GLY A 40 0.28 30.12 -5.24
CA GLY A 40 0.58 30.80 -6.50
C GLY A 40 0.30 29.96 -7.76
N MET A 41 0.11 28.64 -7.63
CA MET A 41 -0.15 27.76 -8.78
C MET A 41 -1.55 27.96 -9.34
N GLN A 42 -1.63 28.03 -10.67
CA GLN A 42 -2.88 28.11 -11.42
C GLN A 42 -3.33 26.72 -11.89
N GLU A 43 -4.63 26.47 -11.85
CA GLU A 43 -5.22 25.31 -12.50
C GLU A 43 -5.06 25.46 -14.02
N ARG A 44 -4.52 24.44 -14.67
CA ARG A 44 -4.38 24.44 -16.13
C ARG A 44 -5.73 24.24 -16.79
N THR A 45 -6.16 25.20 -17.59
CA THR A 45 -7.25 25.04 -18.54
C THR A 45 -6.68 24.68 -19.91
N PHE A 46 -7.11 23.55 -20.48
CA PHE A 46 -6.62 23.09 -21.77
C PHE A 46 -7.52 23.64 -22.89
N VAL A 47 -7.19 24.83 -23.38
CA VAL A 47 -7.80 25.40 -24.59
C VAL A 47 -7.14 24.79 -25.84
N ASP A 48 -5.82 24.59 -25.79
CA ASP A 48 -5.01 23.87 -26.79
C ASP A 48 -4.25 22.70 -26.15
N PHE A 49 -3.96 21.67 -26.95
CA PHE A 49 -3.22 20.47 -26.52
C PHE A 49 -1.72 20.79 -26.40
N PRO A 50 -1.01 20.32 -25.34
CA PRO A 50 0.43 20.24 -25.38
C PRO A 50 0.85 19.38 -26.58
N GLY A 51 1.75 19.85 -27.43
CA GLY A 51 2.13 19.15 -28.67
C GLY A 51 2.74 17.75 -28.47
N ASP A 52 3.07 17.38 -27.23
CA ASP A 52 3.60 16.08 -26.82
C ASP A 52 2.56 15.17 -26.13
N ALA A 53 1.30 15.60 -26.02
CA ALA A 53 0.22 14.85 -25.39
C ALA A 53 -0.93 14.56 -26.38
N CYS A 54 -1.48 13.35 -26.34
CA CYS A 54 -2.66 12.99 -27.12
C CYS A 54 -3.97 13.20 -26.34
N ASP A 55 -5.12 13.27 -27.03
CA ASP A 55 -6.43 13.37 -26.40
C ASP A 55 -7.06 11.98 -26.22
N LEU A 56 -7.20 11.56 -24.96
CA LEU A 56 -7.85 10.31 -24.59
C LEU A 56 -9.10 10.54 -23.73
N ARG A 57 -9.65 11.76 -23.68
CA ARG A 57 -10.82 12.10 -22.84
C ARG A 57 -12.09 11.35 -23.23
N ALA A 58 -12.16 10.85 -24.46
CA ALA A 58 -13.31 10.11 -24.96
C ALA A 58 -13.40 8.68 -24.38
N LEU A 59 -12.29 8.12 -23.89
CA LEU A 59 -12.29 6.77 -23.32
C LEU A 59 -13.05 6.70 -22.00
N LEU A 60 -13.57 5.51 -21.70
CA LEU A 60 -14.30 5.21 -20.47
C LEU A 60 -13.34 5.00 -19.29
N TRP A 61 -12.56 6.03 -18.97
CA TRP A 61 -11.69 6.03 -17.80
C TRP A 61 -12.52 6.00 -16.51
N SER A 62 -12.15 5.11 -15.60
CA SER A 62 -12.66 5.07 -14.23
C SER A 62 -11.53 5.15 -13.22
N SER A 63 -11.84 5.45 -11.97
CA SER A 63 -10.97 5.14 -10.83
C SER A 63 -11.71 4.23 -9.85
N ILE A 64 -10.98 3.42 -9.08
CA ILE A 64 -11.54 2.70 -7.93
C ILE A 64 -10.70 3.02 -6.69
N ASP A 65 -11.32 3.69 -5.72
CA ASP A 65 -10.64 4.21 -4.53
C ASP A 65 -11.48 4.02 -3.25
N ASN A 66 -10.99 4.50 -2.11
CA ASN A 66 -11.84 4.60 -0.92
C ASN A 66 -12.88 5.72 -1.12
N HIS A 67 -13.99 5.63 -0.40
CA HIS A 67 -15.11 6.58 -0.55
C HIS A 67 -14.67 8.04 -0.33
N ASP A 68 -13.79 8.28 0.63
CA ASP A 68 -13.27 9.57 1.10
C ASP A 68 -12.02 10.06 0.36
N SER A 69 -11.39 9.22 -0.47
CA SER A 69 -10.18 9.59 -1.22
C SER A 69 -10.42 10.80 -2.13
N GLN A 70 -9.51 11.78 -2.05
CA GLN A 70 -9.49 12.97 -2.90
C GLN A 70 -8.22 13.07 -3.76
N ASP A 71 -7.13 12.39 -3.38
CA ASP A 71 -5.85 12.30 -4.09
C ASP A 71 -5.79 11.13 -5.08
N LEU A 72 -6.72 11.12 -6.03
CA LEU A 72 -6.83 10.08 -7.04
C LEU A 72 -5.60 10.14 -7.97
N ASP A 73 -4.71 9.16 -7.81
CA ASP A 73 -3.45 9.06 -8.54
C ASP A 73 -3.61 8.47 -9.94
N GLN A 74 -4.66 7.68 -10.18
CA GLN A 74 -4.71 6.81 -11.35
C GLN A 74 -6.12 6.55 -11.88
N LEU A 75 -6.22 6.26 -13.18
CA LEU A 75 -7.42 5.78 -13.88
C LEU A 75 -7.12 4.53 -14.71
N GLU A 76 -8.10 3.66 -14.91
CA GLU A 76 -7.97 2.44 -15.69
C GLU A 76 -8.88 2.39 -16.91
N TYR A 77 -8.39 1.74 -17.97
CA TYR A 77 -9.16 1.42 -19.17
C TYR A 77 -8.63 0.14 -19.80
N CYS A 78 -9.53 -0.71 -20.31
CA CYS A 78 -9.17 -1.93 -21.04
C CYS A 78 -9.82 -1.98 -22.43
N GLU A 79 -9.14 -2.62 -23.37
CA GLU A 79 -9.63 -2.80 -24.73
C GLU A 79 -9.30 -4.22 -25.20
N ARG A 80 -10.33 -5.04 -25.42
CA ARG A 80 -10.14 -6.37 -26.00
C ARG A 80 -9.81 -6.24 -27.48
N LYS A 81 -8.76 -6.94 -27.91
CA LYS A 81 -8.32 -7.00 -29.30
C LYS A 81 -8.89 -8.23 -30.01
N PRO A 82 -8.98 -8.22 -31.36
CA PRO A 82 -9.52 -9.35 -32.12
C PRO A 82 -8.77 -10.67 -31.94
N ASP A 83 -7.50 -10.62 -31.57
CA ASP A 83 -6.64 -11.79 -31.31
C ASP A 83 -6.85 -12.39 -29.91
N GLY A 84 -7.76 -11.84 -29.11
CA GLY A 84 -8.07 -12.28 -27.76
C GLY A 84 -7.19 -11.67 -26.68
N THR A 85 -6.18 -10.87 -27.03
CA THR A 85 -5.40 -10.10 -26.06
C THR A 85 -6.20 -8.91 -25.53
N ILE A 86 -5.79 -8.37 -24.39
CA ILE A 86 -6.41 -7.19 -23.78
C ILE A 86 -5.36 -6.11 -23.60
N ARG A 87 -5.53 -4.98 -24.28
CA ARG A 87 -4.72 -3.78 -24.03
C ARG A 87 -5.24 -3.10 -22.77
N VAL A 88 -4.37 -2.88 -21.80
CA VAL A 88 -4.65 -2.13 -20.59
C VAL A 88 -3.90 -0.81 -20.66
N MET A 89 -4.60 0.27 -20.32
CA MET A 89 -3.99 1.60 -20.17
C MET A 89 -4.27 2.09 -18.77
N ILE A 90 -3.23 2.58 -18.10
CA ILE A 90 -3.30 3.20 -16.79
C ILE A 90 -2.87 4.64 -16.94
N ALA A 91 -3.76 5.58 -16.63
CA ALA A 91 -3.45 7.00 -16.62
C ALA A 91 -3.00 7.41 -15.21
N ILE A 92 -1.78 7.90 -15.06
CA ILE A 92 -1.21 8.36 -13.78
C ILE A 92 -1.17 9.89 -13.73
N ALA A 93 -1.62 10.48 -12.63
CA ALA A 93 -1.65 11.93 -12.38
C ALA A 93 -0.30 12.58 -12.71
N ASP A 94 -0.27 13.61 -13.55
CA ASP A 94 0.95 14.32 -13.95
C ASP A 94 1.41 15.32 -12.86
N VAL A 95 2.13 14.82 -11.84
CA VAL A 95 2.49 15.60 -10.63
C VAL A 95 3.77 16.42 -10.82
N ASP A 96 4.80 15.88 -11.45
CA ASP A 96 6.07 16.62 -11.66
C ASP A 96 5.88 17.88 -12.53
N SER A 97 4.79 17.94 -13.31
CA SER A 97 4.38 19.14 -14.02
C SER A 97 4.18 20.35 -13.12
N TYR A 98 3.71 20.14 -11.88
CA TYR A 98 3.51 21.18 -10.87
C TYR A 98 4.64 21.21 -9.84
N VAL A 99 5.21 20.04 -9.49
CA VAL A 99 6.31 19.94 -8.52
C VAL A 99 7.65 19.94 -9.26
N LYS A 100 8.19 21.12 -9.52
CA LYS A 100 9.47 21.30 -10.23
C LYS A 100 10.64 20.89 -9.36
N ALA A 101 11.63 20.23 -9.96
CA ALA A 101 12.84 19.83 -9.24
C ALA A 101 13.49 21.04 -8.55
N HIS A 102 13.90 20.87 -7.29
CA HIS A 102 14.49 21.90 -6.44
C HIS A 102 13.55 23.06 -6.05
N SER A 103 12.24 22.95 -6.27
CA SER A 103 11.29 23.91 -5.69
C SER A 103 11.07 23.63 -4.20
N PRO A 104 10.58 24.61 -3.41
CA PRO A 104 10.26 24.38 -1.99
C PRO A 104 9.37 23.14 -1.77
N THR A 105 8.37 22.95 -2.62
CA THR A 105 7.46 21.79 -2.58
C THR A 105 8.19 20.48 -2.89
N ASP A 106 9.13 20.49 -3.84
CA ASP A 106 9.96 19.33 -4.17
C ASP A 106 10.87 18.94 -3.00
N GLU A 107 11.55 19.91 -2.39
CA GLU A 107 12.43 19.65 -1.24
C GLU A 107 11.65 19.09 -0.04
N TYR A 108 10.46 19.63 0.24
CA TYR A 108 9.56 19.09 1.26
C TYR A 108 9.11 17.65 0.93
N ALA A 109 8.69 17.41 -0.32
CA ALA A 109 8.25 16.09 -0.76
C ALA A 109 9.40 15.07 -0.74
N ALA A 110 10.61 15.47 -1.11
CA ALA A 110 11.82 14.66 -1.03
C ALA A 110 12.18 14.34 0.42
N HIS A 111 12.08 15.32 1.33
CA HIS A 111 12.33 15.14 2.75
C HIS A 111 11.35 14.13 3.37
N ASN A 112 10.05 14.28 3.14
CA ASN A 112 9.06 13.36 3.71
C ASN A 112 8.99 12.02 2.97
N GLY A 113 9.22 11.99 1.66
CA GLY A 113 9.28 10.81 0.80
C GLY A 113 7.93 10.10 0.55
N THR A 114 6.98 10.19 1.47
CA THR A 114 5.65 9.58 1.36
C THR A 114 4.61 10.23 2.27
N SER A 115 3.34 10.14 1.89
CA SER A 115 2.22 10.51 2.78
C SER A 115 2.08 9.52 3.93
N VAL A 116 1.77 10.02 5.13
CA VAL A 116 1.60 9.19 6.34
C VAL A 116 0.15 9.21 6.81
N TYR A 117 -0.52 8.06 6.66
CA TYR A 117 -1.91 7.83 7.06
C TYR A 117 -1.96 7.25 8.47
N THR A 118 -2.24 8.08 9.47
CA THR A 118 -2.24 7.62 10.88
C THR A 118 -3.53 6.92 11.31
N GLY A 119 -4.59 7.00 10.50
CA GLY A 119 -5.95 6.59 10.86
C GLY A 119 -6.75 7.67 11.61
N ILE A 120 -6.09 8.76 12.05
CA ILE A 120 -6.72 9.90 12.74
C ILE A 120 -6.54 11.18 11.92
N VAL A 121 -5.30 11.44 11.51
CA VAL A 121 -4.91 12.55 10.64
C VAL A 121 -4.04 12.00 9.51
N THR A 122 -4.34 12.40 8.29
CA THR A 122 -3.44 12.18 7.16
C THR A 122 -2.44 13.32 7.10
N TYR A 123 -1.15 12.98 7.04
CA TYR A 123 -0.07 13.94 6.78
C TYR A 123 0.39 13.75 5.34
N PRO A 124 -0.14 14.53 4.39
CA PRO A 124 0.15 14.31 2.99
C PRO A 124 1.57 14.80 2.62
N MET A 125 2.18 14.10 1.67
CA MET A 125 3.49 14.47 1.10
C MET A 125 3.42 15.79 0.33
N LEU A 126 2.25 16.11 -0.24
CA LEU A 126 2.00 17.31 -1.02
C LEU A 126 0.79 18.06 -0.43
N PRO A 127 0.76 19.40 -0.47
CA PRO A 127 -0.38 20.17 0.02
C PRO A 127 -1.69 19.79 -0.69
N GLU A 128 -2.81 19.82 0.05
CA GLU A 128 -4.13 19.40 -0.44
C GLU A 128 -4.56 20.14 -1.71
N ARG A 129 -4.28 21.44 -1.82
CA ARG A 129 -4.55 22.20 -3.06
C ARG A 129 -3.87 21.57 -4.28
N LEU A 130 -2.69 20.98 -4.11
CA LEU A 130 -2.00 20.29 -5.18
C LEU A 130 -2.61 18.89 -5.38
N SER A 131 -2.53 18.05 -4.34
CA SER A 131 -2.88 16.63 -4.43
C SER A 131 -4.37 16.32 -4.59
N TYR A 132 -5.28 17.16 -4.08
CA TYR A 132 -6.74 16.97 -4.12
C TYR A 132 -7.40 17.78 -5.24
N ASN A 133 -6.70 18.76 -5.82
CA ASN A 133 -7.26 19.60 -6.86
C ASN A 133 -6.43 19.61 -8.15
N LEU A 134 -5.22 20.18 -8.12
CA LEU A 134 -4.46 20.45 -9.34
C LEU A 134 -4.02 19.18 -10.09
N THR A 135 -3.64 18.13 -9.35
CA THR A 135 -3.10 16.89 -9.94
C THR A 135 -4.07 15.71 -9.86
N SER A 136 -5.01 15.71 -8.92
CA SER A 136 -5.97 14.62 -8.74
C SER A 136 -6.79 14.37 -10.01
N LEU A 137 -6.94 13.10 -10.36
CA LEU A 137 -7.78 12.63 -11.46
C LEU A 137 -9.25 12.51 -11.03
N LEU A 138 -9.76 13.53 -10.34
CA LEU A 138 -11.15 13.63 -9.92
C LEU A 138 -12.10 13.50 -11.12
N GLN A 139 -13.29 12.94 -10.84
CA GLN A 139 -14.35 12.77 -11.82
C GLN A 139 -14.67 14.10 -12.52
N ASP A 140 -14.94 14.01 -13.82
CA ASP A 140 -15.40 15.12 -14.65
C ASP A 140 -14.44 16.31 -14.78
N LYS A 141 -13.16 16.08 -14.47
CA LYS A 141 -12.10 17.04 -14.71
C LYS A 141 -11.15 16.56 -15.80
N ASP A 142 -10.81 17.47 -16.70
CA ASP A 142 -9.78 17.24 -17.69
C ASP A 142 -8.40 17.39 -17.01
N ARG A 143 -7.55 16.37 -17.15
CA ARG A 143 -6.26 16.28 -16.47
C ARG A 143 -5.19 15.72 -17.39
N LEU A 144 -3.98 16.28 -17.31
CA LEU A 144 -2.81 15.64 -17.90
C LEU A 144 -2.43 14.43 -17.08
N ALA A 145 -2.08 13.36 -17.78
CA ALA A 145 -1.63 12.12 -17.19
C ALA A 145 -0.45 11.54 -17.98
N VAL A 146 0.36 10.75 -17.29
CA VAL A 146 1.30 9.81 -17.90
C VAL A 146 0.55 8.49 -18.10
N ILE A 147 0.37 8.09 -19.36
CA ILE A 147 -0.28 6.84 -19.74
C ILE A 147 0.78 5.74 -19.77
N ILE A 148 0.51 4.66 -19.06
CA ILE A 148 1.30 3.43 -19.08
C ILE A 148 0.46 2.34 -19.75
N GLU A 149 0.96 1.79 -20.85
CA GLU A 149 0.25 0.75 -21.60
C GLU A 149 0.91 -0.61 -21.48
N PHE A 150 0.11 -1.67 -21.43
CA PHE A 150 0.58 -3.04 -21.56
C PHE A 150 -0.49 -3.94 -22.13
N THR A 151 -0.08 -5.05 -22.74
CA THR A 151 -1.00 -6.03 -23.33
C THR A 151 -0.99 -7.30 -22.51
N VAL A 152 -2.15 -7.73 -22.03
CA VAL A 152 -2.35 -8.99 -21.31
C VAL A 152 -2.78 -10.08 -22.30
N HIS A 153 -2.08 -11.22 -22.24
CA HIS A 153 -2.34 -12.38 -23.08
C HIS A 153 -3.37 -13.33 -22.44
N PRO A 154 -4.02 -14.21 -23.21
CA PRO A 154 -5.05 -15.13 -22.68
C PRO A 154 -4.59 -16.03 -21.53
N GLU A 155 -3.30 -16.36 -21.44
CA GLU A 155 -2.71 -17.13 -20.34
C GLU A 155 -2.42 -16.29 -19.08
N GLY A 156 -2.57 -14.97 -19.17
CA GLY A 156 -2.38 -14.00 -18.08
C GLY A 156 -0.98 -13.42 -17.96
N SER A 157 -0.05 -13.79 -18.85
CA SER A 157 1.21 -13.06 -19.00
C SER A 157 0.93 -11.67 -19.59
N PHE A 158 1.88 -10.73 -19.47
CA PHE A 158 1.73 -9.43 -20.12
C PHE A 158 3.01 -9.01 -20.84
N THR A 159 2.84 -8.18 -21.87
CA THR A 159 3.92 -7.52 -22.61
C THR A 159 3.89 -6.02 -22.33
N PRO A 160 4.98 -5.42 -21.82
CA PRO A 160 5.11 -3.97 -21.68
C PRO A 160 4.85 -3.25 -23.01
N GLY A 161 4.02 -2.20 -22.98
CA GLY A 161 3.71 -1.35 -24.12
C GLY A 161 4.46 -0.02 -24.07
N GLU A 162 3.81 1.05 -24.54
CA GLU A 162 4.37 2.40 -24.55
C GLU A 162 4.07 3.16 -23.25
N VAL A 163 4.87 4.20 -22.99
CA VAL A 163 4.57 5.23 -22.00
C VAL A 163 4.58 6.58 -22.69
N HIS A 164 3.49 7.34 -22.57
CA HIS A 164 3.36 8.66 -23.20
C HIS A 164 2.47 9.59 -22.35
N ARG A 165 2.30 10.84 -22.78
CA ARG A 165 1.42 11.80 -22.09
C ARG A 165 0.08 11.88 -22.80
N ALA A 166 -0.99 12.11 -22.03
CA ALA A 166 -2.32 12.34 -22.60
C ALA A 166 -3.17 13.26 -21.72
N LEU A 167 -4.16 13.88 -22.34
CA LEU A 167 -5.29 14.49 -21.65
C LEU A 167 -6.36 13.43 -21.43
N VAL A 168 -6.79 13.26 -20.18
CA VAL A 168 -7.80 12.28 -19.77
C VAL A 168 -8.93 12.98 -19.02
N ARG A 169 -10.08 12.32 -18.97
CA ARG A 169 -11.23 12.75 -18.18
C ARG A 169 -11.82 11.53 -17.48
N ASN A 170 -11.73 11.51 -16.16
CA ASN A 170 -12.31 10.45 -15.34
C ASN A 170 -13.84 10.49 -15.47
N LYS A 171 -14.44 9.42 -15.97
CA LYS A 171 -15.90 9.29 -16.15
C LYS A 171 -16.59 8.92 -14.84
N ALA A 172 -15.94 8.11 -14.01
CA ALA A 172 -16.52 7.66 -12.73
C ALA A 172 -15.46 7.45 -11.66
N LYS A 173 -15.69 8.06 -10.48
CA LYS A 173 -15.02 7.66 -9.23
C LYS A 173 -15.81 6.52 -8.58
N LEU A 174 -15.27 5.32 -8.62
CA LEU A 174 -15.87 4.13 -8.03
C LEU A 174 -15.29 3.86 -6.63
N VAL A 175 -16.00 3.07 -5.83
CA VAL A 175 -15.63 2.75 -4.45
C VAL A 175 -15.34 1.25 -4.31
N TYR A 176 -14.22 0.91 -3.68
CA TYR A 176 -13.78 -0.48 -3.51
C TYR A 176 -14.86 -1.40 -2.92
N GLU A 177 -15.57 -0.96 -1.87
CA GLU A 177 -16.58 -1.74 -1.17
C GLU A 177 -17.75 -2.11 -2.09
N SER A 178 -18.39 -1.11 -2.70
CA SER A 178 -19.56 -1.32 -3.55
C SER A 178 -19.22 -2.02 -4.86
N THR A 179 -18.09 -1.65 -5.48
CA THR A 179 -17.64 -2.29 -6.73
C THR A 179 -17.21 -3.73 -6.47
N GLY A 180 -16.53 -3.99 -5.35
CA GLY A 180 -16.15 -5.34 -4.93
C GLY A 180 -17.37 -6.23 -4.71
N ALA A 181 -18.35 -5.78 -3.92
CA ALA A 181 -19.58 -6.53 -3.66
C ALA A 181 -20.37 -6.83 -4.95
N TRP A 182 -20.42 -5.87 -5.88
CA TRP A 182 -21.06 -6.07 -7.18
C TRP A 182 -20.34 -7.12 -8.04
N LEU A 183 -19.01 -7.06 -8.13
CA LEU A 183 -18.20 -8.03 -8.87
C LEU A 183 -18.30 -9.45 -8.29
N GLU A 184 -18.54 -9.57 -6.98
CA GLU A 184 -18.81 -10.85 -6.30
C GLU A 184 -20.26 -11.35 -6.47
N GLY A 185 -21.17 -10.51 -6.97
CA GLY A 185 -22.60 -10.81 -7.05
C GLY A 185 -23.32 -10.75 -5.70
N THR A 186 -22.71 -10.16 -4.67
CA THR A 186 -23.27 -9.99 -3.32
C THR A 186 -23.91 -8.61 -3.11
N GLY A 187 -23.71 -7.68 -4.04
CA GLY A 187 -24.28 -6.33 -4.04
C GLY A 187 -24.85 -5.90 -5.40
N PRO A 188 -25.67 -4.84 -5.43
CA PRO A 188 -26.20 -4.28 -6.68
C PRO A 188 -25.10 -3.56 -7.46
N ILE A 189 -25.35 -3.32 -8.76
CA ILE A 189 -24.49 -2.46 -9.58
C ILE A 189 -24.40 -1.05 -8.98
N PRO A 190 -23.19 -0.50 -8.74
CA PRO A 190 -23.02 0.86 -8.24
C PRO A 190 -23.64 1.91 -9.19
N PRO A 191 -24.29 2.97 -8.67
CA PRO A 191 -24.88 4.02 -9.51
C PRO A 191 -23.91 4.61 -10.53
N GLY A 192 -22.68 4.92 -10.10
CA GLY A 192 -21.63 5.47 -10.98
C GLY A 192 -21.22 4.55 -12.14
N ILE A 193 -21.48 3.24 -12.05
CA ILE A 193 -21.29 2.29 -13.17
C ILE A 193 -22.54 2.27 -14.05
N LYS A 194 -23.72 2.19 -13.43
CA LYS A 194 -25.02 2.07 -14.13
C LYS A 194 -25.35 3.29 -14.98
N GLU A 195 -24.98 4.48 -14.53
CA GLU A 195 -25.33 5.75 -15.17
C GLU A 195 -24.50 6.06 -16.41
N ILE A 196 -23.37 5.38 -16.61
CA ILE A 196 -22.43 5.65 -17.70
C ILE A 196 -22.50 4.51 -18.74
N PRO A 197 -23.00 4.79 -19.96
CA PRO A 197 -23.11 3.78 -21.01
C PRO A 197 -21.77 3.09 -21.30
N GLY A 198 -21.78 1.75 -21.30
CA GLY A 198 -20.61 0.91 -21.56
C GLY A 198 -19.66 0.71 -20.37
N LEU A 199 -19.83 1.45 -19.26
CA LEU A 199 -18.91 1.34 -18.12
C LEU A 199 -19.04 -0.01 -17.39
N GLU A 200 -20.24 -0.60 -17.34
CA GLU A 200 -20.42 -1.95 -16.80
C GLU A 200 -19.54 -2.98 -17.54
N GLU A 201 -19.57 -2.97 -18.87
CA GLU A 201 -18.75 -3.88 -19.68
C GLU A 201 -17.27 -3.60 -19.46
N GLN A 202 -16.88 -2.33 -19.38
CA GLN A 202 -15.50 -1.96 -19.12
C GLN A 202 -14.99 -2.49 -17.78
N VAL A 203 -15.72 -2.28 -16.67
CA VAL A 203 -15.28 -2.78 -15.35
C VAL A 203 -15.26 -4.31 -15.31
N ARG A 204 -16.13 -4.99 -16.06
CA ARG A 204 -16.08 -6.46 -16.19
C ARG A 204 -14.84 -6.94 -16.95
N ILE A 205 -14.45 -6.26 -18.04
CA ILE A 205 -13.19 -6.57 -18.75
C ILE A 205 -12.00 -6.33 -17.83
N GLN A 206 -12.01 -5.26 -17.04
CA GLN A 206 -10.95 -4.97 -16.07
C GLN A 206 -10.82 -6.09 -15.01
N ASP A 207 -11.94 -6.54 -14.43
CA ASP A 207 -11.97 -7.64 -13.45
C ASP A 207 -11.50 -8.98 -14.05
N GLU A 208 -11.94 -9.33 -15.26
CA GLU A 208 -11.44 -10.51 -15.99
C GLU A 208 -9.92 -10.43 -16.19
N THR A 209 -9.44 -9.29 -16.67
CA THR A 209 -8.01 -9.06 -16.93
C THR A 209 -7.18 -9.21 -15.66
N ALA A 210 -7.65 -8.64 -14.55
CA ALA A 210 -6.99 -8.80 -13.27
C ALA A 210 -6.96 -10.24 -12.77
N LYS A 211 -8.04 -11.01 -12.98
CA LYS A 211 -8.07 -12.44 -12.65
C LYS A 211 -7.04 -13.23 -13.46
N LEU A 212 -6.86 -12.91 -14.74
CA LEU A 212 -5.82 -13.52 -15.58
C LEU A 212 -4.41 -13.20 -15.04
N LEU A 213 -4.11 -11.92 -14.80
CA LEU A 213 -2.83 -11.47 -14.24
C LEU A 213 -2.53 -12.15 -12.89
N ARG A 214 -3.50 -12.16 -11.98
CA ARG A 214 -3.36 -12.77 -10.65
C ARG A 214 -3.09 -14.26 -10.74
N LYS A 215 -3.84 -14.97 -11.59
CA LYS A 215 -3.63 -16.41 -11.81
C LYS A 215 -2.21 -16.67 -12.32
N PHE A 216 -1.78 -15.94 -13.35
CA PHE A 216 -0.44 -16.09 -13.91
C PHE A 216 0.64 -15.83 -12.86
N ARG A 217 0.55 -14.74 -12.10
CA ARG A 217 1.50 -14.42 -11.02
C ARG A 217 1.52 -15.48 -9.93
N ARG A 218 0.38 -16.03 -9.55
CA ARG A 218 0.30 -17.16 -8.60
C ARG A 218 1.02 -18.39 -9.14
N ASP A 219 0.83 -18.72 -10.41
CA ASP A 219 1.52 -19.82 -11.08
C ASP A 219 3.04 -19.57 -11.19
N GLN A 220 3.47 -18.30 -11.21
CA GLN A 220 4.88 -17.90 -11.09
C GLN A 220 5.43 -17.90 -9.66
N GLY A 221 4.59 -18.14 -8.65
CA GLY A 221 5.00 -18.24 -7.24
C GLY A 221 4.84 -16.96 -6.43
N ALA A 222 3.97 -16.03 -6.86
CA ALA A 222 3.62 -14.87 -6.07
C ALA A 222 3.02 -15.31 -4.72
N LEU A 223 3.52 -14.73 -3.64
CA LEU A 223 3.10 -15.07 -2.28
C LEU A 223 1.85 -14.29 -1.92
N GLU A 224 0.78 -14.99 -1.57
CA GLU A 224 -0.42 -14.38 -1.01
C GLU A 224 -0.34 -14.42 0.51
N PHE A 225 -0.45 -13.25 1.14
CA PHE A 225 -0.44 -13.09 2.59
C PHE A 225 -1.76 -12.50 3.05
N ASP A 226 -2.32 -13.02 4.13
CA ASP A 226 -3.40 -12.38 4.85
C ASP A 226 -2.81 -11.78 6.13
N THR A 227 -3.00 -10.50 6.36
CA THR A 227 -2.59 -9.89 7.63
C THR A 227 -3.80 -9.24 8.28
N LEU A 228 -4.00 -9.51 9.57
CA LEU A 228 -5.04 -8.85 10.37
C LEU A 228 -4.51 -7.50 10.83
N GLU A 229 -4.28 -6.59 9.90
CA GLU A 229 -3.98 -5.20 10.24
C GLU A 229 -5.28 -4.49 10.62
N ALA A 230 -5.37 -4.09 11.89
CA ALA A 230 -6.51 -3.31 12.35
C ALA A 230 -6.46 -1.90 11.76
N GLU A 231 -7.56 -1.48 11.14
CA GLU A 231 -7.83 -0.14 10.66
C GLU A 231 -8.73 0.59 11.68
N VAL A 232 -8.47 1.88 11.85
CA VAL A 232 -9.25 2.74 12.74
C VAL A 232 -10.58 3.07 12.06
N VAL A 233 -11.68 2.85 12.76
CA VAL A 233 -13.01 3.26 12.32
C VAL A 233 -13.33 4.61 12.98
N LEU A 234 -13.68 5.59 12.15
CA LEU A 234 -14.12 6.90 12.58
C LEU A 234 -15.62 7.05 12.33
N GLU A 235 -16.38 7.48 13.32
CA GLU A 235 -17.78 7.93 13.22
C GLU A 235 -17.85 9.38 13.69
N ASP A 236 -18.36 10.28 12.85
CA ASP A 236 -18.43 11.72 13.10
C ASP A 236 -17.09 12.37 13.53
N GLY A 237 -15.98 11.79 13.06
CA GLY A 237 -14.62 12.25 13.38
C GLY A 237 -14.06 11.74 14.71
N GLU A 238 -14.82 10.94 15.45
CA GLU A 238 -14.39 10.25 16.67
C GLU A 238 -14.11 8.78 16.39
N VAL A 239 -13.18 8.18 17.16
CA VAL A 239 -12.87 6.75 16.99
C VAL A 239 -13.98 5.90 17.57
N SER A 240 -14.67 5.14 16.73
CA SER A 240 -15.71 4.19 17.17
C SER A 240 -15.18 2.76 17.35
N GLY A 241 -14.08 2.40 16.67
CA GLY A 241 -13.54 1.05 16.80
C GLY A 241 -12.30 0.73 15.98
N LEU A 242 -11.98 -0.56 15.95
CA LEU A 242 -10.93 -1.15 15.13
C LEU A 242 -11.53 -2.30 14.31
N THR A 243 -11.41 -2.23 13.00
CA THR A 243 -11.88 -3.28 12.07
C THR A 243 -10.71 -3.88 11.31
N THR A 244 -10.92 -5.02 10.67
CA THR A 244 -9.94 -5.63 9.76
C THR A 244 -10.38 -5.37 8.32
N ARG A 245 -9.45 -4.92 7.47
CA ARG A 245 -9.74 -4.73 6.06
C ARG A 245 -10.03 -6.08 5.38
N THR A 246 -11.17 -6.20 4.73
CA THR A 246 -11.53 -7.40 3.97
C THR A 246 -10.98 -7.31 2.54
N PRO A 247 -10.34 -8.37 2.02
CA PRO A 247 -10.03 -8.48 0.60
C PRO A 247 -11.33 -8.42 -0.23
N ASN A 248 -11.27 -7.81 -1.41
CA ASN A 248 -12.37 -7.87 -2.39
C ASN A 248 -11.81 -7.81 -3.83
N PRO A 249 -12.61 -8.17 -4.86
CA PRO A 249 -12.16 -8.20 -6.25
C PRO A 249 -11.73 -6.84 -6.79
N ALA A 250 -12.42 -5.76 -6.41
CA ALA A 250 -12.09 -4.42 -6.89
C ALA A 250 -10.69 -3.96 -6.41
N ARG A 251 -10.29 -4.33 -5.18
CA ARG A 251 -8.94 -4.10 -4.67
C ARG A 251 -7.89 -4.94 -5.37
N ALA A 252 -8.19 -6.22 -5.57
CA ALA A 252 -7.31 -7.12 -6.31
C ALA A 252 -7.10 -6.64 -7.75
N LEU A 253 -8.15 -6.12 -8.40
CA LEU A 253 -8.10 -5.54 -9.73
C LEU A 253 -7.06 -4.42 -9.82
N ILE A 254 -7.19 -3.41 -8.94
CA ILE A 254 -6.24 -2.31 -8.91
C ILE A 254 -4.83 -2.79 -8.57
N GLU A 255 -4.68 -3.71 -7.61
CA GLU A 255 -3.36 -4.25 -7.25
C GLU A 255 -2.65 -4.87 -8.46
N GLU A 256 -3.31 -5.76 -9.21
CA GLU A 256 -2.71 -6.43 -10.37
C GLU A 256 -2.36 -5.45 -11.49
N PHE A 257 -3.22 -4.47 -11.75
CA PHE A 257 -2.97 -3.44 -12.76
C PHE A 257 -1.78 -2.56 -12.38
N MET A 258 -1.68 -2.16 -11.12
CA MET A 258 -0.55 -1.36 -10.66
C MET A 258 0.76 -2.16 -10.71
N VAL A 259 0.74 -3.47 -10.41
CA VAL A 259 1.93 -4.32 -10.54
C VAL A 259 2.41 -4.39 -11.99
N ALA A 260 1.51 -4.61 -12.95
CA ALA A 260 1.85 -4.66 -14.37
C ALA A 260 2.31 -3.29 -14.92
N ALA A 261 1.66 -2.20 -14.52
CA ALA A 261 2.07 -0.84 -14.88
C ALA A 261 3.47 -0.49 -14.33
N ASN A 262 3.75 -0.87 -13.08
CA ASN A 262 5.07 -0.69 -12.48
C ASN A 262 6.16 -1.49 -13.22
N GLY A 263 5.87 -2.74 -13.61
CA GLY A 263 6.79 -3.55 -14.44
C GLY A 263 7.03 -2.94 -15.82
N THR A 264 5.98 -2.36 -16.42
CA THR A 264 6.08 -1.64 -17.70
C THR A 264 6.99 -0.41 -17.59
N MET A 265 6.87 0.36 -16.50
CA MET A 265 7.76 1.49 -16.25
C MET A 265 9.23 1.05 -16.18
N VAL A 266 9.54 -0.05 -15.47
CA VAL A 266 10.90 -0.59 -15.42
C VAL A 266 11.40 -0.97 -16.81
N ALA A 267 10.58 -1.68 -17.60
CA ALA A 267 10.94 -2.07 -18.95
C ALA A 267 11.26 -0.85 -19.84
N ARG A 268 10.50 0.25 -19.73
CA ARG A 268 10.73 1.48 -20.51
C ARG A 268 11.98 2.23 -20.09
N LEU A 269 12.20 2.39 -18.79
CA LEU A 269 13.43 3.02 -18.28
C LEU A 269 14.66 2.16 -18.65
N GLY A 270 14.54 0.84 -18.59
CA GLY A 270 15.60 -0.11 -18.92
C GLY A 270 15.96 -0.09 -20.41
N ALA A 271 14.96 -0.08 -21.28
CA ALA A 271 15.16 0.03 -22.73
C ALA A 271 15.84 1.36 -23.14
N ALA A 272 15.62 2.42 -22.39
CA ALA A 272 16.28 3.71 -22.59
C ALA A 272 17.70 3.77 -22.02
N GLY A 273 18.14 2.75 -21.28
CA GLY A 273 19.47 2.69 -20.69
C GLY A 273 19.72 3.76 -19.63
N VAL A 274 18.70 4.16 -18.88
CA VAL A 274 18.83 5.15 -17.79
C VAL A 274 18.90 4.45 -16.42
N PRO A 275 19.68 4.98 -15.46
CA PRO A 275 19.68 4.45 -14.11
C PRO A 275 18.30 4.67 -13.47
N MET A 276 17.85 3.75 -12.61
CA MET A 276 16.54 3.90 -11.98
C MET A 276 16.52 3.39 -10.55
N ILE A 277 15.51 3.80 -9.79
CA ILE A 277 15.21 3.21 -8.49
C ILE A 277 14.29 2.02 -8.72
N GLN A 278 14.73 0.84 -8.33
CA GLN A 278 13.90 -0.37 -8.25
C GLN A 278 13.41 -0.59 -6.82
N ARG A 279 12.30 -1.29 -6.68
CA ARG A 279 11.71 -1.70 -5.41
C ARG A 279 11.87 -3.20 -5.27
N VAL A 280 12.73 -3.62 -4.35
CA VAL A 280 13.14 -5.02 -4.24
C VAL A 280 12.72 -5.59 -2.89
N VAL A 281 12.31 -6.84 -2.90
CA VAL A 281 12.33 -7.73 -1.73
C VAL A 281 13.29 -8.83 -2.13
N LYS A 282 14.53 -8.71 -1.66
CA LYS A 282 15.61 -9.66 -1.94
C LYS A 282 15.23 -11.08 -1.52
N THR A 283 16.13 -12.02 -1.78
CA THR A 283 16.07 -13.36 -1.21
C THR A 283 15.76 -13.30 0.29
N PRO A 284 14.92 -14.20 0.82
CA PRO A 284 14.45 -14.15 2.20
C PRO A 284 15.60 -13.99 3.19
N LYS A 285 15.51 -12.96 4.05
CA LYS A 285 16.53 -12.66 5.07
C LYS A 285 16.86 -13.88 5.95
N ASN A 286 15.86 -14.73 6.21
CA ASN A 286 16.03 -15.96 6.97
C ASN A 286 15.18 -17.11 6.38
N TRP A 287 15.64 -17.64 5.25
CA TRP A 287 15.04 -18.85 4.65
C TRP A 287 15.05 -20.08 5.58
N PRO A 288 16.14 -20.39 6.32
CA PRO A 288 16.11 -21.51 7.28
C PRO A 288 15.00 -21.40 8.33
N GLY A 289 14.69 -20.18 8.78
CA GLY A 289 13.56 -19.93 9.67
C GLY A 289 12.20 -20.21 9.02
N ILE A 290 12.07 -19.98 7.71
CA ILE A 290 10.86 -20.30 6.95
C ILE A 290 10.72 -21.82 6.80
N ILE A 291 11.82 -22.54 6.52
CA ILE A 291 11.84 -24.01 6.51
C ILE A 291 11.40 -24.55 7.87
N LEU A 292 11.92 -24.01 8.97
CA LEU A 292 11.52 -24.42 10.32
C LEU A 292 10.03 -24.17 10.59
N ALA A 293 9.52 -22.99 10.20
CA ALA A 293 8.10 -22.67 10.34
C ALA A 293 7.21 -23.64 9.54
N ALA A 294 7.63 -24.03 8.34
CA ALA A 294 6.93 -25.05 7.55
C ALA A 294 7.00 -26.44 8.21
N ALA A 295 8.16 -26.83 8.74
CA ALA A 295 8.36 -28.13 9.38
C ALA A 295 7.51 -28.31 10.64
N VAL A 296 7.30 -27.24 11.42
CA VAL A 296 6.37 -27.24 12.57
C VAL A 296 4.93 -27.57 12.14
N LEU A 297 4.55 -27.21 10.92
CA LEU A 297 3.24 -27.50 10.33
C LEU A 297 3.25 -28.77 9.44
N GLY A 298 4.30 -29.60 9.57
CA GLY A 298 4.41 -30.88 8.88
C GLY A 298 4.79 -30.80 7.40
N GLU A 299 5.30 -29.66 6.93
CA GLU A 299 5.70 -29.46 5.53
C GLU A 299 7.20 -29.23 5.35
N THR A 300 7.75 -29.77 4.26
CA THR A 300 9.17 -29.60 3.90
C THR A 300 9.31 -28.63 2.74
N LEU A 301 10.11 -27.59 2.93
CA LEU A 301 10.53 -26.67 1.87
C LEU A 301 11.96 -27.00 1.39
N PRO A 302 12.33 -26.64 0.14
CA PRO A 302 13.68 -26.83 -0.36
C PRO A 302 14.73 -26.08 0.47
N GLU A 303 15.97 -26.56 0.48
CA GLU A 303 17.08 -25.91 1.19
C GLU A 303 17.39 -24.51 0.64
N LYS A 304 17.24 -24.33 -0.68
CA LYS A 304 17.42 -23.04 -1.34
C LYS A 304 16.10 -22.28 -1.42
N PRO A 305 16.11 -20.93 -1.32
CA PRO A 305 14.91 -20.11 -1.50
C PRO A 305 14.16 -20.42 -2.79
N ASP A 306 12.89 -20.80 -2.65
CA ASP A 306 11.99 -21.13 -3.75
C ASP A 306 10.62 -20.51 -3.50
N ALA A 307 10.30 -19.46 -4.26
CA ALA A 307 9.04 -18.74 -4.13
C ALA A 307 7.83 -19.62 -4.47
N LYS A 308 7.94 -20.52 -5.47
CA LYS A 308 6.85 -21.43 -5.86
C LYS A 308 6.59 -22.50 -4.81
N ALA A 309 7.64 -23.00 -4.15
CA ALA A 309 7.49 -23.92 -3.02
C ALA A 309 6.81 -23.22 -1.83
N LEU A 310 7.25 -22.00 -1.49
CA LEU A 310 6.65 -21.23 -0.40
C LEU A 310 5.20 -20.83 -0.70
N ALA A 311 4.88 -20.41 -1.93
CA ALA A 311 3.53 -20.06 -2.35
C ALA A 311 2.56 -21.24 -2.17
N ARG A 312 2.98 -22.45 -2.60
CA ARG A 312 2.18 -23.67 -2.45
C ARG A 312 1.96 -24.03 -0.97
N PHE A 313 2.98 -23.89 -0.15
CA PHE A 313 2.87 -24.05 1.31
C PHE A 313 1.85 -23.07 1.90
N LEU A 314 1.99 -21.78 1.63
CA LEU A 314 1.07 -20.75 2.15
C LEU A 314 -0.37 -20.99 1.70
N ALA A 315 -0.59 -21.35 0.42
CA ALA A 315 -1.93 -21.64 -0.11
C ALA A 315 -2.59 -22.85 0.60
N ARG A 316 -1.83 -23.90 0.89
CA ARG A 316 -2.32 -25.06 1.67
C ARG A 316 -2.70 -24.64 3.09
N GLN A 317 -1.83 -23.90 3.78
CA GLN A 317 -2.06 -23.48 5.15
C GLN A 317 -3.24 -22.51 5.28
N LYS A 318 -3.44 -21.61 4.31
CA LYS A 318 -4.62 -20.74 4.24
C LYS A 318 -5.93 -21.55 4.20
N THR A 319 -5.92 -22.68 3.50
CA THR A 319 -7.09 -23.56 3.39
C THR A 319 -7.27 -24.43 4.63
N ALA A 320 -6.18 -24.96 5.19
CA ALA A 320 -6.21 -25.88 6.32
C ALA A 320 -6.56 -25.19 7.64
N ASP A 321 -6.02 -23.99 7.89
CA ASP A 321 -6.21 -23.24 9.13
C ASP A 321 -6.31 -21.73 8.87
N PRO A 322 -7.47 -21.26 8.35
CA PRO A 322 -7.67 -19.84 8.04
C PRO A 322 -7.62 -18.95 9.30
N LEU A 323 -7.83 -19.50 10.49
CA LEU A 323 -7.82 -18.73 11.74
C LEU A 323 -6.39 -18.31 12.13
N HIS A 324 -5.42 -19.21 12.01
CA HIS A 324 -4.01 -18.93 12.34
C HIS A 324 -3.18 -18.51 11.13
N PHE A 325 -3.69 -18.67 9.90
CA PHE A 325 -2.99 -18.26 8.68
C PHE A 325 -2.48 -16.81 8.69
N PRO A 326 -3.19 -15.82 9.27
CA PRO A 326 -2.65 -14.46 9.35
C PRO A 326 -1.41 -14.32 10.23
N ASP A 327 -1.30 -15.13 11.29
CA ASP A 327 -0.14 -15.14 12.17
C ASP A 327 1.05 -15.84 11.48
N LEU A 328 0.80 -16.93 10.73
CA LEU A 328 1.81 -17.56 9.85
C LEU A 328 2.29 -16.57 8.77
N SER A 329 1.37 -15.89 8.10
CA SER A 329 1.67 -14.87 7.09
C SER A 329 2.60 -13.80 7.67
N LEU A 330 2.26 -13.26 8.84
CA LEU A 330 3.08 -12.26 9.52
C LEU A 330 4.47 -12.80 9.92
N ALA A 331 4.55 -14.06 10.37
CA ALA A 331 5.82 -14.70 10.69
C ALA A 331 6.71 -14.83 9.44
N VAL A 332 6.17 -15.35 8.34
CA VAL A 332 6.87 -15.48 7.06
C VAL A 332 7.31 -14.10 6.54
N ILE A 333 6.43 -13.08 6.55
CA ILE A 333 6.79 -11.71 6.15
C ILE A 333 8.00 -11.18 6.95
N LYS A 334 8.04 -11.40 8.27
CA LYS A 334 9.18 -10.98 9.10
C LYS A 334 10.48 -11.71 8.73
N LEU A 335 10.39 -12.97 8.29
CA LEU A 335 11.52 -13.79 7.88
C LEU A 335 11.99 -13.47 6.45
N LEU A 336 11.08 -13.04 5.56
CA LEU A 336 11.42 -12.50 4.24
C LEU A 336 12.27 -11.24 4.36
N GLY A 337 11.90 -10.34 5.28
CA GLY A 337 12.54 -9.04 5.46
C GLY A 337 11.79 -7.91 4.76
N PRO A 338 12.17 -6.65 5.03
CA PRO A 338 11.49 -5.50 4.44
C PRO A 338 11.85 -5.33 2.96
N GLY A 339 10.90 -4.83 2.17
CA GLY A 339 11.22 -4.27 0.86
C GLY A 339 12.04 -2.99 1.00
N GLU A 340 12.91 -2.75 0.04
CA GLU A 340 13.79 -1.58 -0.02
C GLU A 340 13.85 -1.01 -1.42
N TYR A 341 14.11 0.28 -1.51
CA TYR A 341 14.49 0.92 -2.77
C TYR A 341 15.99 0.78 -2.95
N THR A 342 16.40 0.34 -4.14
CA THR A 342 17.81 0.24 -4.52
C THR A 342 18.01 0.84 -5.89
N LEU A 343 19.25 1.25 -6.18
CA LEU A 343 19.61 1.61 -7.55
C LEU A 343 19.58 0.35 -8.43
N LEU A 344 19.23 0.53 -9.69
CA LEU A 344 19.47 -0.37 -10.80
C LEU A 344 20.24 0.43 -11.87
N GLU A 345 21.47 0.04 -12.15
CA GLU A 345 22.26 0.66 -13.22
C GLU A 345 21.87 0.05 -14.58
N PRO A 346 22.01 0.80 -15.68
CA PRO A 346 21.80 0.28 -17.02
C PRO A 346 22.66 -0.97 -17.30
N GLY A 347 22.03 -2.04 -17.79
CA GLY A 347 22.71 -3.29 -18.13
C GLY A 347 22.93 -4.27 -16.96
N GLU A 348 22.59 -3.88 -15.72
CA GLU A 348 22.52 -4.82 -14.61
C GLU A 348 21.25 -5.66 -14.66
N SER A 349 21.34 -6.92 -14.23
CA SER A 349 20.15 -7.75 -14.03
C SER A 349 19.37 -7.24 -12.80
N PRO A 350 18.06 -6.96 -12.92
CA PRO A 350 17.27 -6.49 -11.80
C PRO A 350 17.25 -7.50 -10.65
N THR A 351 17.25 -6.98 -9.42
CA THR A 351 17.14 -7.82 -8.24
C THR A 351 15.65 -8.07 -7.99
N GLY A 352 15.21 -9.31 -8.17
CA GLY A 352 13.78 -9.62 -8.10
C GLY A 352 13.11 -9.29 -6.76
N HIS A 353 11.79 -9.13 -6.83
CA HIS A 353 10.89 -8.97 -5.70
C HIS A 353 10.28 -10.32 -5.33
N PHE A 354 10.95 -11.05 -4.43
CA PHE A 354 10.64 -12.44 -4.08
C PHE A 354 9.16 -12.67 -3.76
N ALA A 355 8.54 -11.78 -2.98
CA ALA A 355 7.14 -11.93 -2.58
C ALA A 355 6.13 -11.75 -3.73
N LEU A 356 6.48 -10.95 -4.75
CA LEU A 356 5.57 -10.66 -5.86
C LEU A 356 5.78 -11.61 -7.05
N ALA A 357 6.84 -12.44 -7.00
CA ALA A 357 7.34 -13.26 -8.11
C ALA A 357 7.55 -12.46 -9.41
N VAL A 358 7.99 -11.20 -9.26
CA VAL A 358 8.41 -10.35 -10.38
C VAL A 358 9.88 -10.00 -10.20
N ILE A 359 10.63 -9.94 -11.30
CA ILE A 359 12.07 -9.62 -11.27
C ILE A 359 12.29 -8.11 -11.37
N ASP A 360 11.40 -7.43 -12.10
CA ASP A 360 11.56 -6.04 -12.53
C ASP A 360 10.41 -5.20 -11.96
N TYR A 361 10.64 -4.51 -10.83
CA TYR A 361 9.57 -3.75 -10.16
C TYR A 361 10.07 -2.41 -9.61
N THR A 362 9.27 -1.37 -9.79
CA THR A 362 9.44 -0.05 -9.18
C THR A 362 8.09 0.48 -8.71
N HIS A 363 8.04 1.69 -8.15
CA HIS A 363 6.79 2.38 -7.88
C HIS A 363 6.65 3.59 -8.83
N ALA A 364 5.58 3.62 -9.61
CA ALA A 364 5.32 4.66 -10.60
C ALA A 364 3.83 5.06 -10.70
N THR A 365 2.98 4.54 -9.83
CA THR A 365 1.52 4.64 -9.93
C THR A 365 0.85 5.49 -8.84
N ALA A 366 1.62 6.17 -7.98
CA ALA A 366 1.07 6.95 -6.87
C ALA A 366 1.87 8.25 -6.54
N PRO A 367 2.08 9.13 -7.53
CA PRO A 367 2.93 10.31 -7.38
C PRO A 367 2.41 11.37 -6.40
N ASN A 368 1.11 11.42 -6.05
CA ASN A 368 0.63 12.35 -5.02
C ASN A 368 1.09 11.97 -3.61
N ARG A 369 1.51 10.71 -3.39
CA ARG A 369 1.81 10.16 -2.05
C ARG A 369 3.14 9.42 -1.93
N ARG A 370 3.92 9.32 -3.00
CA ARG A 370 5.25 8.71 -3.01
C ARG A 370 6.20 9.49 -3.90
N TYR A 371 7.34 9.91 -3.35
CA TYR A 371 8.31 10.74 -4.06
C TYR A 371 9.08 9.97 -5.14
N VAL A 372 9.28 8.65 -4.98
CA VAL A 372 9.92 7.81 -6.01
C VAL A 372 9.14 7.82 -7.32
N ASP A 373 7.81 7.92 -7.26
CA ASP A 373 6.96 7.99 -8.44
C ASP A 373 7.16 9.33 -9.18
N ILE A 374 7.37 10.45 -8.45
CA ILE A 374 7.75 11.75 -9.04
C ILE A 374 9.13 11.67 -9.71
N ILE A 375 10.09 10.98 -9.08
CA ILE A 375 11.42 10.72 -9.69
C ILE A 375 11.21 9.99 -11.03
N ASN A 376 10.44 8.89 -11.03
CA ASN A 376 10.18 8.10 -12.23
C ASN A 376 9.45 8.90 -13.32
N GLN A 377 8.52 9.79 -12.95
CA GLN A 377 7.88 10.71 -13.92
C GLN A 377 8.89 11.64 -14.59
N ARG A 378 9.81 12.23 -13.83
CA ARG A 378 10.87 13.08 -14.40
C ARG A 378 11.77 12.31 -15.34
N GLN A 379 12.14 11.07 -14.98
CA GLN A 379 12.97 10.21 -15.83
C GLN A 379 12.27 9.85 -17.14
N ILE A 380 11.03 9.37 -17.08
CA ILE A 380 10.31 8.95 -18.30
C ILE A 380 10.01 10.13 -19.20
N LYS A 381 9.74 11.31 -18.66
CA LYS A 381 9.53 12.53 -19.45
C LYS A 381 10.81 13.03 -20.13
N ALA A 382 11.96 12.91 -19.48
CA ALA A 382 13.23 13.21 -20.13
C ALA A 382 13.47 12.30 -21.34
N ILE A 383 13.15 11.00 -21.21
CA ILE A 383 13.21 10.03 -22.32
C ILE A 383 12.26 10.44 -23.45
N LEU A 384 11.00 10.75 -23.13
CA LEU A 384 10.00 11.19 -24.12
C LEU A 384 10.44 12.47 -24.85
N ALA A 385 11.07 13.40 -24.14
CA ALA A 385 11.62 14.63 -24.68
C ALA A 385 13.00 14.43 -25.36
N LYS A 386 13.52 13.20 -25.45
CA LYS A 386 14.86 12.87 -25.97
C LYS A 386 15.96 13.72 -25.34
N SER A 387 15.80 14.01 -24.05
CA SER A 387 16.70 14.84 -23.25
C SER A 387 17.51 13.96 -22.29
N PRO A 388 18.67 14.42 -21.79
CA PRO A 388 19.42 13.70 -20.77
C PRO A 388 18.57 13.39 -19.53
N GLY A 389 18.81 12.23 -18.91
CA GLY A 389 18.16 11.86 -17.66
C GLY A 389 18.45 12.90 -16.56
N PRO A 390 17.45 13.27 -15.73
CA PRO A 390 17.58 14.37 -14.78
C PRO A 390 18.39 14.03 -13.52
N TYR A 391 18.81 12.77 -13.35
CA TYR A 391 19.51 12.30 -12.16
C TYR A 391 20.75 11.49 -12.52
N ALA A 392 21.84 11.73 -11.80
CA ALA A 392 22.98 10.83 -11.83
C ALA A 392 22.70 9.58 -10.99
N ALA A 393 23.39 8.48 -11.31
CA ALA A 393 23.28 7.23 -10.55
C ALA A 393 23.61 7.38 -9.06
N ALA A 394 24.60 8.23 -8.72
CA ALA A 394 24.95 8.53 -7.34
C ALA A 394 23.79 9.18 -6.57
N ASP A 395 23.10 10.15 -7.19
CA ASP A 395 21.95 10.83 -6.59
C ASP A 395 20.79 9.86 -6.37
N LEU A 396 20.52 8.99 -7.35
CA LEU A 396 19.46 7.97 -7.23
C LEU A 396 19.78 6.96 -6.13
N ARG A 397 21.06 6.58 -5.94
CA ARG A 397 21.49 5.69 -4.86
C ARG A 397 21.22 6.30 -3.49
N GLU A 398 21.58 7.57 -3.29
CA GLU A 398 21.33 8.27 -2.04
C GLU A 398 19.82 8.40 -1.77
N ARG A 399 19.06 8.82 -2.79
CA ARG A 399 17.59 8.95 -2.69
C ARG A 399 16.93 7.61 -2.40
N ALA A 400 17.38 6.50 -3.00
CA ALA A 400 16.85 5.17 -2.72
C ALA A 400 17.05 4.78 -1.25
N GLY A 401 18.22 5.06 -0.67
CA GLY A 401 18.49 4.85 0.75
C GLY A 401 17.55 5.69 1.63
N TRP A 402 17.47 6.99 1.37
CA TRP A 402 16.59 7.91 2.11
C TRP A 402 15.12 7.49 2.06
N LEU A 403 14.60 7.20 0.86
CA LEU A 403 13.20 6.81 0.65
C LEU A 403 12.86 5.47 1.31
N THR A 404 13.82 4.55 1.38
CA THR A 404 13.69 3.30 2.14
C THR A 404 13.50 3.59 3.62
N ASP A 405 14.28 4.51 4.17
CA ASP A 405 14.19 4.88 5.58
C ASP A 405 12.92 5.67 5.90
N ARG A 406 12.46 6.55 5.00
CA ARG A 406 11.15 7.22 5.11
C ARG A 406 9.99 6.23 5.11
N GLU A 407 10.00 5.22 4.25
CA GLU A 407 8.95 4.21 4.24
C GLU A 407 8.94 3.39 5.54
N LYS A 408 10.12 3.00 6.05
CA LYS A 408 10.25 2.33 7.35
C LYS A 408 9.73 3.22 8.50
N ALA A 409 10.05 4.52 8.48
CA ALA A 409 9.57 5.49 9.46
C ALA A 409 8.04 5.64 9.42
N SER A 410 7.44 5.72 8.23
CA SER A 410 5.98 5.79 8.05
C SER A 410 5.29 4.57 8.66
N LYS A 411 5.80 3.36 8.41
CA LYS A 411 5.30 2.12 9.04
C LYS A 411 5.40 2.15 10.56
N LYS A 412 6.45 2.75 11.13
CA LYS A 412 6.59 2.93 12.59
C LYS A 412 5.54 3.90 13.15
N VAL A 413 5.28 5.02 12.48
CA VAL A 413 4.21 5.98 12.86
C VAL A 413 2.86 5.25 12.86
N LYS A 414 2.50 4.58 11.76
CA LYS A 414 1.23 3.84 11.65
C LYS A 414 1.05 2.81 12.76
N ARG A 415 2.09 2.00 13.01
CA ARG A 415 2.07 1.00 14.07
C ARG A 415 1.92 1.63 15.46
N PHE A 416 2.62 2.74 15.72
CA PHE A 416 2.51 3.46 16.98
C PHE A 416 1.09 4.00 17.19
N MET A 417 0.53 4.66 16.19
CA MET A 417 -0.83 5.21 16.24
C MET A 417 -1.89 4.13 16.43
N ARG A 418 -1.79 3.00 15.73
CA ARG A 418 -2.69 1.85 15.94
C ARG A 418 -2.67 1.35 17.38
N LYS A 419 -1.48 1.30 18.00
CA LYS A 419 -1.34 0.91 19.42
C LYS A 419 -1.92 1.95 20.37
N SER A 420 -1.72 3.24 20.10
CA SER A 420 -2.30 4.33 20.88
C SER A 420 -3.83 4.29 20.84
N VAL A 421 -4.41 4.12 19.65
CA VAL A 421 -5.86 3.98 19.46
C VAL A 421 -6.39 2.73 20.19
N ALA A 422 -5.74 1.58 20.03
CA ALA A 422 -6.13 0.36 20.73
C ALA A 422 -6.08 0.51 22.26
N ALA A 423 -5.05 1.17 22.79
CA ALA A 423 -4.92 1.45 24.22
C ALA A 423 -6.02 2.39 24.73
N MET A 424 -6.42 3.38 23.93
CA MET A 424 -7.53 4.28 24.25
C MET A 424 -8.86 3.52 24.31
N LEU A 425 -9.18 2.76 23.25
CA LEU A 425 -10.42 1.99 23.17
C LEU A 425 -10.57 0.96 24.30
N LEU A 426 -9.45 0.38 24.76
CA LEU A 426 -9.44 -0.60 25.83
C LEU A 426 -9.43 0.01 27.25
N ALA A 427 -9.30 1.32 27.40
CA ALA A 427 -9.13 1.97 28.72
C ALA A 427 -10.28 1.65 29.69
N ASP A 428 -11.53 1.66 29.20
CA ASP A 428 -12.72 1.33 30.01
C ASP A 428 -12.92 -0.17 30.25
N SER A 429 -12.05 -1.00 29.66
CA SER A 429 -12.08 -2.45 29.81
C SER A 429 -10.99 -2.99 30.72
N ILE A 430 -10.25 -2.12 31.43
CA ILE A 430 -9.25 -2.55 32.41
C ILE A 430 -9.91 -3.45 33.47
N GLY A 431 -9.33 -4.63 33.70
CA GLY A 431 -9.83 -5.68 34.58
C GLY A 431 -10.69 -6.75 33.89
N LYS A 432 -11.18 -6.49 32.67
CA LYS A 432 -11.93 -7.48 31.87
C LYS A 432 -10.99 -8.55 31.29
N THR A 433 -11.56 -9.70 30.96
CA THR A 433 -10.87 -10.84 30.35
C THR A 433 -11.25 -10.97 28.88
N PHE A 434 -10.30 -11.35 28.05
CA PHE A 434 -10.44 -11.49 26.61
C PHE A 434 -9.84 -12.80 26.13
N GLU A 435 -10.39 -13.33 25.04
CA GLU A 435 -9.73 -14.36 24.26
C GLU A 435 -8.65 -13.75 23.37
N ALA A 436 -7.51 -14.42 23.29
CA ALA A 436 -6.36 -13.92 22.57
C ALA A 436 -5.48 -15.06 22.01
N LEU A 437 -4.67 -14.72 21.02
CA LEU A 437 -3.65 -15.57 20.43
C LEU A 437 -2.26 -15.01 20.78
N VAL A 438 -1.33 -15.87 21.16
CA VAL A 438 0.07 -15.48 21.38
C VAL A 438 0.72 -15.18 20.02
N THR A 439 1.11 -13.93 19.79
CA THR A 439 1.71 -13.46 18.52
C THR A 439 3.23 -13.36 18.55
N GLY A 440 3.83 -13.47 19.73
CA GLY A 440 5.28 -13.49 19.89
C GLY A 440 5.69 -13.91 21.29
N ALA A 441 6.73 -14.73 21.39
CA ALA A 441 7.38 -15.11 22.64
C ALA A 441 8.89 -15.09 22.43
N ALA A 442 9.60 -14.20 23.12
CA ALA A 442 11.05 -14.02 23.05
C ALA A 442 11.56 -13.39 24.34
N ASP A 443 12.88 -13.33 24.55
CA ASP A 443 13.50 -12.74 25.76
C ASP A 443 13.06 -11.30 26.04
N LYS A 444 12.75 -10.54 24.97
CA LYS A 444 12.24 -9.17 25.04
C LYS A 444 10.78 -9.06 25.50
N GLY A 445 10.09 -10.18 25.69
CA GLY A 445 8.72 -10.27 26.20
C GLY A 445 7.78 -11.09 25.31
N THR A 446 6.66 -11.47 25.92
CA THR A 446 5.56 -12.19 25.27
C THR A 446 4.43 -11.23 24.89
N TYR A 447 3.87 -11.40 23.70
CA TYR A 447 2.81 -10.57 23.13
C TYR A 447 1.61 -11.44 22.75
N VAL A 448 0.42 -10.87 22.95
CA VAL A 448 -0.86 -11.47 22.58
C VAL A 448 -1.68 -10.49 21.77
N ARG A 449 -2.44 -11.02 20.82
CA ARG A 449 -3.46 -10.30 20.06
C ARG A 449 -4.83 -10.78 20.47
N LEU A 450 -5.68 -9.86 20.92
CA LEU A 450 -7.08 -10.14 21.23
C LEU A 450 -7.84 -10.56 19.97
N LEU A 451 -8.82 -11.45 20.10
CA LEU A 451 -9.69 -11.82 18.99
C LEU A 451 -10.66 -10.68 18.63
N THR A 452 -11.19 -9.97 19.63
CA THR A 452 -12.09 -8.83 19.43
C THR A 452 -11.97 -7.83 20.60
N PRO A 453 -11.69 -6.54 20.33
CA PRO A 453 -11.18 -5.99 19.07
C PRO A 453 -9.76 -6.51 18.77
N PRO A 454 -9.24 -6.44 17.52
CA PRO A 454 -7.93 -6.96 17.13
C PRO A 454 -6.74 -6.12 17.65
N ALA A 455 -6.62 -5.99 18.97
CA ALA A 455 -5.58 -5.24 19.66
C ALA A 455 -4.42 -6.15 20.13
N GLU A 456 -3.18 -5.71 19.92
CA GLU A 456 -1.97 -6.41 20.39
C GLU A 456 -1.36 -5.73 21.61
N GLY A 457 -1.05 -6.50 22.65
CA GLY A 457 -0.40 -6.02 23.87
C GLY A 457 0.60 -7.02 24.45
N ARG A 458 1.32 -6.61 25.49
CA ARG A 458 2.34 -7.41 26.15
C ARG A 458 1.71 -8.19 27.30
N VAL A 459 2.07 -9.47 27.45
CA VAL A 459 1.79 -10.23 28.67
C VAL A 459 2.89 -9.93 29.67
N VAL A 460 2.54 -9.29 30.79
CA VAL A 460 3.51 -8.91 31.84
C VAL A 460 3.39 -9.78 33.09
N LYS A 461 2.35 -10.62 33.17
CA LYS A 461 2.13 -11.62 34.22
C LYS A 461 1.68 -12.94 33.60
N GLY A 462 2.23 -14.06 34.06
CA GLY A 462 1.88 -15.39 33.56
C GLY A 462 2.46 -15.73 32.18
N GLU A 463 3.50 -15.02 31.74
CA GLU A 463 4.10 -15.13 30.39
C GLU A 463 4.92 -16.41 30.14
N ARG A 464 5.30 -17.14 31.20
CA ARG A 464 6.20 -18.30 31.10
C ARG A 464 5.58 -19.44 30.28
N ASN A 465 6.35 -20.01 29.36
CA ASN A 465 5.96 -21.15 28.52
C ASN A 465 4.73 -20.88 27.64
N LEU A 466 4.50 -19.64 27.23
CA LEU A 466 3.54 -19.32 26.17
C LEU A 466 4.21 -19.50 24.81
N GLN A 467 3.53 -20.19 23.90
CA GLN A 467 4.03 -20.49 22.56
C GLN A 467 3.25 -19.70 21.52
N VAL A 468 3.93 -19.24 20.46
CA VAL A 468 3.28 -18.54 19.34
C VAL A 468 2.19 -19.42 18.73
N GLY A 469 1.02 -18.85 18.44
CA GLY A 469 -0.16 -19.56 17.94
C GLY A 469 -1.05 -20.13 19.04
N GLN A 470 -0.63 -20.14 20.30
CA GLN A 470 -1.45 -20.65 21.40
C GLN A 470 -2.64 -19.73 21.69
N LYS A 471 -3.85 -20.32 21.80
CA LYS A 471 -5.03 -19.66 22.36
C LYS A 471 -4.94 -19.53 23.87
N VAL A 472 -5.18 -18.33 24.36
CA VAL A 472 -5.11 -17.97 25.78
C VAL A 472 -6.27 -17.06 26.16
N ARG A 473 -6.61 -17.04 27.45
CA ARG A 473 -7.43 -15.97 28.03
C ARG A 473 -6.55 -15.03 28.82
N VAL A 474 -6.69 -13.74 28.55
CA VAL A 474 -5.89 -12.69 29.18
C VAL A 474 -6.75 -11.64 29.84
N ARG A 475 -6.32 -11.14 30.99
CA ARG A 475 -6.94 -10.02 31.69
C ARG A 475 -6.18 -8.73 31.38
N LEU A 476 -6.90 -7.68 31.00
CA LEU A 476 -6.30 -6.37 30.77
C LEU A 476 -5.92 -5.71 32.10
N LEU A 477 -4.65 -5.34 32.26
CA LEU A 477 -4.13 -4.73 33.48
C LEU A 477 -4.00 -3.21 33.37
N LYS A 478 -3.50 -2.74 32.23
CA LYS A 478 -3.16 -1.33 32.03
C LYS A 478 -3.20 -0.98 30.55
N THR A 479 -3.60 0.26 30.26
CA THR A 479 -3.39 0.91 28.97
C THR A 479 -2.65 2.23 29.14
N ASP A 480 -1.86 2.62 28.16
CA ASP A 480 -1.18 3.91 28.06
C ASP A 480 -1.19 4.37 26.58
N PRO A 481 -2.19 5.17 26.18
CA PRO A 481 -2.34 5.63 24.81
C PRO A 481 -1.19 6.50 24.31
N TYR A 482 -0.61 7.35 25.17
CA TYR A 482 0.50 8.24 24.78
C TYR A 482 1.78 7.48 24.44
N ASN A 483 1.97 6.28 25.01
CA ASN A 483 3.10 5.41 24.69
C ASN A 483 2.72 4.20 23.82
N GLY A 484 1.42 3.99 23.55
CA GLY A 484 0.91 2.83 22.83
C GLY A 484 1.14 1.51 23.58
N PHE A 485 1.02 1.51 24.91
CA PHE A 485 1.19 0.31 25.73
C PHE A 485 -0.15 -0.28 26.17
N ILE A 486 -0.22 -1.62 26.14
CA ILE A 486 -1.36 -2.42 26.57
C ILE A 486 -0.75 -3.63 27.29
N ASP A 487 -1.02 -3.76 28.58
CA ASP A 487 -0.45 -4.81 29.42
C ASP A 487 -1.51 -5.80 29.86
N PHE A 488 -1.19 -7.08 29.74
CA PHE A 488 -2.06 -8.21 30.01
C PHE A 488 -1.48 -9.16 31.06
N GLU A 489 -2.37 -9.87 31.75
CA GLU A 489 -2.07 -11.05 32.57
C GLU A 489 -2.66 -12.29 31.90
N CYS A 490 -1.88 -13.36 31.73
CA CYS A 490 -2.40 -14.64 31.26
C CYS A 490 -3.14 -15.38 32.39
N ILE A 491 -4.44 -15.64 32.19
CA ILE A 491 -5.34 -16.23 33.19
C ILE A 491 -5.52 -17.74 32.96
N SER A 492 -5.65 -18.15 31.71
CA SER A 492 -5.76 -19.58 31.36
C SER A 492 -5.23 -19.84 29.96
N ARG A 493 -4.86 -21.10 29.72
CA ARG A 493 -4.28 -21.58 28.46
C ARG A 493 -5.16 -22.69 27.93
N GLU A 494 -5.46 -22.67 26.64
CA GLU A 494 -5.93 -23.88 25.98
C GLU A 494 -4.72 -24.77 25.67
N LYS A 495 -4.89 -26.08 25.81
CA LYS A 495 -3.87 -27.04 25.35
C LYS A 495 -3.87 -26.97 23.82
N MET A 496 -2.68 -26.81 23.24
CA MET A 496 -2.52 -27.04 21.80
C MET A 496 -2.84 -28.51 21.52
N VAL A 497 -3.71 -28.76 20.54
CA VAL A 497 -4.03 -30.11 20.05
C VAL A 497 -2.90 -30.59 19.16
#